data_AF-A0A961IR56-F1
#
_entry.id   AF-A0A961IR56-F1
#
_cell.length_a   1.000
_cell.length_b   1.000
_cell.length_c   1.000
_cell.angle_alpha   90.00
_cell.angle_beta   90.00
_cell.angle_gamma   90.00
#
_symmetry.space_group_name_H-M   'P 1'
#
loop_
_entity.id
_entity.type
_entity.pdbx_description
1 polymer ?
#
loop_
_entity_poly.entity_id
_entity_poly.type
_entity_poly.pdbx_seq_one_letter_code
_entity_poly.pdbx_strand_id
1 'polypeptide(L)'
;MSKDSKLIDRRLIKLVDDDLPKLPHHHEAQSLSPPEAEALIEKVRSSSREHAARRVDELIQAIPMAIQAFAIRECPAIPENLQECLANYGAQNVADSIMYRKALAEAAQSRGIAVHWYKRKTVFSEAEAAVPCQTIERFLKQIGSAIGPPWQKDHKTAMAAAMAVSLAQARSKD
;
A
#
# COMPACT_ATOMS: atom_id res chain seq x y z
N MET A 1 22.32 -9.02 -15.33
CA MET A 1 21.82 -8.51 -14.03
C MET A 1 22.07 -7.02 -13.97
N SER A 2 21.04 -6.17 -14.07
CA SER A 2 21.26 -4.71 -13.99
C SER A 2 21.61 -4.32 -12.57
N LYS A 3 22.69 -3.55 -12.44
CA LYS A 3 23.29 -3.08 -11.18
C LYS A 3 22.51 -1.94 -10.51
N ASP A 4 21.34 -1.56 -11.04
CA ASP A 4 20.73 -0.26 -10.75
C ASP A 4 19.31 -0.35 -10.18
N SER A 5 19.09 -1.18 -9.15
CA SER A 5 17.88 -1.04 -8.34
C SER A 5 17.94 0.28 -7.57
N LYS A 6 17.22 1.30 -8.06
CA LYS A 6 17.24 2.66 -7.54
C LYS A 6 15.86 3.08 -7.04
N LEU A 7 15.81 3.72 -5.87
CA LEU A 7 14.63 4.49 -5.48
C LEU A 7 14.61 5.79 -6.27
N ILE A 8 13.62 5.96 -7.13
CA ILE A 8 13.50 7.14 -8.00
C ILE A 8 12.47 8.17 -7.51
N ASP A 9 11.53 7.73 -6.67
CA ASP A 9 10.46 8.57 -6.15
C ASP A 9 10.09 8.13 -4.74
N ARG A 10 9.83 9.10 -3.85
CA ARG A 10 9.29 8.89 -2.51
C ARG A 10 8.38 10.06 -2.20
N ARG A 11 7.07 9.82 -2.15
CA ARG A 11 6.07 10.85 -1.88
C ARG A 11 5.05 10.40 -0.83
N LEU A 12 4.53 11.37 -0.10
CA LEU A 12 3.30 11.19 0.68
C LEU A 12 2.12 11.33 -0.28
N ILE A 13 1.20 10.37 -0.24
CA ILE A 13 -0.03 10.40 -1.03
C ILE A 13 -1.21 10.58 -0.07
N LYS A 14 -2.00 11.64 -0.27
CA LYS A 14 -3.29 11.81 0.39
C LYS A 14 -4.35 11.04 -0.37
N LEU A 15 -5.08 10.18 0.36
CA LEU A 15 -6.12 9.29 -0.17
C LEU A 15 -7.52 9.65 0.32
N VAL A 16 -7.73 10.84 0.84
CA VAL A 16 -9.04 11.29 1.31
C VAL A 16 -9.02 12.82 1.29
N ASP A 17 -10.18 13.43 1.09
CA ASP A 17 -10.35 14.87 1.19
C ASP A 17 -9.97 15.39 2.59
N ASP A 18 -9.48 16.62 2.64
CA ASP A 18 -8.96 17.21 3.89
C ASP A 18 -10.08 17.51 4.92
N ASP A 19 -11.34 17.59 4.50
CA ASP A 19 -12.52 17.77 5.36
C ASP A 19 -13.11 16.46 5.90
N LEU A 20 -12.57 15.31 5.49
CA LEU A 20 -13.04 13.99 5.89
C LEU A 20 -12.13 13.33 6.94
N PRO A 21 -12.69 12.51 7.84
CA PRO A 21 -11.89 11.79 8.82
C PRO A 21 -11.02 10.73 8.15
N LYS A 22 -9.82 10.55 8.69
CA LYS A 22 -8.83 9.58 8.19
C LYS A 22 -9.05 8.17 8.74
N LEU A 23 -9.74 8.05 9.87
CA LEU A 23 -9.93 6.79 10.59
C LEU A 23 -11.41 6.56 10.94
N PRO A 24 -12.34 6.68 9.97
CA PRO A 24 -13.77 6.66 10.26
C PRO A 24 -14.24 5.38 10.97
N HIS A 25 -13.66 4.21 10.70
CA HIS A 25 -14.05 2.97 11.40
C HIS A 25 -13.52 2.94 12.83
N HIS A 26 -12.28 3.38 13.04
CA HIS A 26 -11.62 3.29 14.34
C HIS A 26 -12.08 4.37 15.34
N HIS A 27 -12.42 5.57 14.86
CA HIS A 27 -12.77 6.70 15.74
C HIS A 27 -14.21 7.19 15.51
N GLU A 28 -14.47 7.87 14.40
CA GLU A 28 -15.68 8.70 14.26
C GLU A 28 -16.97 7.88 14.25
N ALA A 29 -16.98 6.71 13.62
CA ALA A 29 -18.15 5.83 13.58
C ALA A 29 -18.55 5.28 14.97
N GLN A 30 -17.64 5.25 15.94
CA GLN A 30 -17.90 4.69 17.27
C GLN A 30 -18.86 5.56 18.10
N SER A 31 -19.01 6.83 17.74
CA SER A 31 -19.88 7.79 18.44
C SER A 31 -21.17 8.13 17.68
N LEU A 32 -21.39 7.51 16.52
CA LEU A 32 -22.52 7.81 15.62
C LEU A 32 -23.60 6.74 15.74
N SER A 33 -24.83 7.08 15.35
CA SER A 33 -25.86 6.06 15.13
C SER A 33 -25.47 5.17 13.94
N PRO A 34 -25.96 3.91 13.84
CA PRO A 34 -25.59 3.02 12.74
C PRO A 34 -25.80 3.63 11.34
N PRO A 35 -26.92 4.29 11.02
CA PRO A 35 -27.10 4.93 9.71
C PRO A 35 -26.11 6.07 9.44
N GLU A 36 -25.77 6.86 10.45
CA GLU A 36 -24.79 7.97 10.32
C GLU A 36 -23.37 7.44 10.14
N ALA A 37 -23.00 6.39 10.87
CA ALA A 37 -21.72 5.71 10.72
C ALA A 37 -21.56 5.11 9.31
N GLU A 38 -22.60 4.43 8.82
CA GLU A 38 -22.63 3.87 7.46
C GLU A 38 -22.46 4.96 6.39
N ALA A 39 -23.22 6.06 6.51
CA ALA A 39 -23.13 7.19 5.59
C ALA A 39 -21.75 7.84 5.59
N LEU A 40 -21.15 8.07 6.77
CA LEU A 40 -19.80 8.62 6.89
C LEU A 40 -18.77 7.71 6.24
N ILE A 41 -18.82 6.41 6.53
CA ILE A 41 -17.88 5.43 6.00
C ILE A 41 -17.97 5.34 4.49
N GLU A 42 -19.18 5.35 3.92
CA GLU A 42 -19.33 5.32 2.46
C GLU A 42 -18.85 6.62 1.79
N LYS A 43 -19.04 7.77 2.45
CA LYS A 43 -18.47 9.04 1.99
C LYS A 43 -16.93 8.97 1.93
N VAL A 44 -16.30 8.45 2.97
CA VAL A 44 -14.83 8.28 3.02
C VAL A 44 -14.35 7.23 2.01
N ARG A 45 -15.06 6.11 1.84
CA ARG A 45 -14.74 5.09 0.81
C ARG A 45 -14.77 5.69 -0.59
N SER A 46 -15.78 6.50 -0.90
CA SER A 46 -15.91 7.15 -2.20
C SER A 46 -14.77 8.13 -2.46
N SER A 47 -14.49 9.02 -1.49
CA SER A 47 -13.34 9.93 -1.56
C SER A 47 -12.02 9.14 -1.75
N SER A 48 -11.84 8.04 -1.02
CA SER A 48 -10.65 7.19 -1.11
C SER A 48 -10.45 6.56 -2.49
N ARG A 49 -11.52 6.02 -3.10
CA ARG A 49 -11.45 5.48 -4.47
C ARG A 49 -11.09 6.55 -5.49
N GLU A 50 -11.71 7.72 -5.40
CA GLU A 50 -11.45 8.85 -6.32
C GLU A 50 -10.02 9.38 -6.19
N HIS A 51 -9.55 9.56 -4.95
CA HIS A 51 -8.16 9.98 -4.72
C HIS A 51 -7.17 8.91 -5.14
N ALA A 52 -7.40 7.64 -4.84
CA ALA A 52 -6.52 6.56 -5.28
C ALA A 52 -6.38 6.54 -6.81
N ALA A 53 -7.51 6.61 -7.53
CA ALA A 53 -7.51 6.66 -9.00
C ALA A 53 -6.67 7.84 -9.53
N ARG A 54 -6.96 9.06 -9.07
CA ARG A 54 -6.26 10.27 -9.49
C ARG A 54 -4.76 10.22 -9.18
N ARG A 55 -4.40 9.73 -8.00
CA ARG A 55 -2.99 9.66 -7.56
C ARG A 55 -2.19 8.62 -8.34
N VAL A 56 -2.83 7.52 -8.75
CA VAL A 56 -2.19 6.55 -9.64
C VAL A 56 -2.01 7.15 -11.04
N ASP A 57 -2.98 7.91 -11.57
CA ASP A 57 -2.82 8.62 -12.85
C ASP A 57 -1.68 9.64 -12.81
N GLU A 58 -1.62 10.46 -11.76
CA GLU A 58 -0.53 11.41 -11.52
C GLU A 58 0.82 10.71 -11.43
N LEU A 59 0.88 9.52 -10.81
CA LEU A 59 2.10 8.73 -10.70
C LEU A 59 2.57 8.19 -12.05
N ILE A 60 1.65 7.67 -12.86
CA ILE A 60 1.93 7.17 -14.22
C ILE A 60 2.47 8.31 -15.10
N GLN A 61 1.89 9.51 -14.99
CA GLN A 61 2.34 10.67 -15.77
C GLN A 61 3.69 11.22 -15.29
N ALA A 62 3.97 11.17 -13.98
CA ALA A 62 5.18 11.76 -13.40
C ALA A 62 6.44 10.88 -13.56
N ILE A 63 6.28 9.56 -13.72
CA ILE A 63 7.41 8.63 -13.79
C ILE A 63 7.69 8.28 -15.27
N PRO A 64 8.92 8.50 -15.78
CA PRO A 64 9.26 8.28 -17.19
C PRO A 64 9.41 6.80 -17.58
N MET A 65 8.94 5.88 -16.73
CA MET A 65 9.04 4.43 -16.90
C MET A 65 7.68 3.80 -16.63
N ALA A 66 7.35 2.75 -17.38
CA ALA A 66 6.12 2.01 -17.17
C ALA A 66 6.11 1.32 -15.80
N ILE A 67 5.08 1.60 -14.99
CA ILE A 67 4.89 0.96 -13.70
C ILE A 67 4.35 -0.46 -13.92
N GLN A 68 5.18 -1.46 -13.66
CA GLN A 68 4.82 -2.87 -13.89
C GLN A 68 3.91 -3.43 -12.79
N ALA A 69 4.12 -3.02 -11.54
CA ALA A 69 3.41 -3.57 -10.40
C ALA A 69 3.39 -2.64 -9.19
N PHE A 70 2.35 -2.81 -8.36
CA PHE A 70 2.27 -2.29 -7.00
C PHE A 70 2.46 -3.45 -6.01
N ALA A 71 3.34 -3.28 -5.03
CA ALA A 71 3.50 -4.21 -3.92
C ALA A 71 2.76 -3.65 -2.69
N ILE A 72 1.61 -4.24 -2.33
CA ILE A 72 0.72 -3.76 -1.26
C ILE A 72 0.67 -4.80 -0.14
N ARG A 73 0.62 -4.36 1.11
CA ARG A 73 0.52 -5.29 2.25
C ARG A 73 -0.82 -6.00 2.23
N GLU A 74 -0.81 -7.32 2.44
CA GLU A 74 -2.02 -8.13 2.57
C GLU A 74 -3.01 -7.53 3.59
N CYS A 75 -4.30 -7.65 3.27
CA CYS A 75 -5.38 -7.23 4.16
C CYS A 75 -5.80 -8.42 5.02
N PRO A 76 -5.83 -8.29 6.36
CA PRO A 76 -6.42 -9.33 7.19
C PRO A 76 -7.92 -9.45 6.88
N ALA A 77 -8.49 -10.64 7.09
CA ALA A 77 -9.92 -10.85 6.98
C ALA A 77 -10.65 -10.09 8.10
N ILE A 78 -11.74 -9.42 7.73
CA ILE A 78 -12.68 -8.74 8.62
C ILE A 78 -14.11 -9.06 8.14
N PRO A 79 -15.13 -8.90 8.99
CA PRO A 79 -16.51 -9.03 8.55
C PRO A 79 -16.81 -8.12 7.34
N GLU A 80 -17.50 -8.66 6.33
CA GLU A 80 -17.88 -7.90 5.13
C GLU A 80 -19.05 -6.97 5.41
N ASN A 81 -19.95 -7.39 6.30
CA ASN A 81 -21.05 -6.57 6.76
C ASN A 81 -20.50 -5.41 7.62
N LEU A 82 -20.90 -4.19 7.29
CA LEU A 82 -20.39 -2.99 7.95
C LEU A 82 -20.78 -2.92 9.43
N GLN A 83 -21.99 -3.33 9.78
CA GLN A 83 -22.44 -3.35 11.18
C GLN A 83 -21.66 -4.38 11.99
N GLU A 84 -21.43 -5.57 11.45
CA GLU A 84 -20.57 -6.58 12.08
C GLU A 84 -19.12 -6.11 12.22
N CYS A 85 -18.60 -5.42 11.19
CA CYS A 85 -17.27 -4.83 11.23
C CYS A 85 -17.17 -3.76 12.33
N LEU A 86 -18.19 -2.91 12.47
CA LEU A 86 -18.25 -1.89 13.51
C LEU A 86 -18.49 -2.47 14.91
N ALA A 87 -19.12 -3.64 15.04
CA ALA A 87 -19.28 -4.32 16.33
C ALA A 87 -18.01 -5.09 16.76
N ASN A 88 -17.05 -5.31 15.85
CA ASN A 88 -15.84 -6.09 16.12
C ASN A 88 -14.63 -5.18 16.39
N TYR A 89 -14.17 -5.12 17.64
CA TYR A 89 -13.01 -4.32 18.05
C TYR A 89 -11.74 -4.58 17.22
N GLY A 90 -11.48 -5.84 16.87
CA GLY A 90 -10.34 -6.19 16.02
C GLY A 90 -10.46 -5.60 14.61
N ALA A 91 -11.66 -5.67 14.03
CA ALA A 91 -11.94 -5.14 12.70
C ALA A 91 -11.87 -3.60 12.67
N GLN A 92 -12.41 -2.90 13.68
CA GLN A 92 -12.32 -1.44 13.80
C GLN A 92 -10.89 -0.92 13.66
N ASN A 93 -9.93 -1.58 14.32
CA ASN A 93 -8.51 -1.17 14.34
C ASN A 93 -7.80 -1.30 12.98
N VAL A 94 -8.35 -2.10 12.05
CA VAL A 94 -7.67 -2.40 10.78
C VAL A 94 -8.48 -1.99 9.55
N ALA A 95 -9.80 -1.79 9.68
CA ALA A 95 -10.72 -1.53 8.58
C ALA A 95 -10.32 -0.30 7.76
N ASP A 96 -9.92 0.80 8.40
CA ASP A 96 -9.48 2.00 7.69
C ASP A 96 -8.25 1.73 6.82
N SER A 97 -7.27 1.02 7.39
CA SER A 97 -6.04 0.68 6.67
C SER A 97 -6.28 -0.32 5.52
N ILE A 98 -7.28 -1.19 5.64
CA ILE A 98 -7.72 -2.13 4.59
C ILE A 98 -8.39 -1.34 3.47
N MET A 99 -9.29 -0.41 3.82
CA MET A 99 -10.00 0.45 2.87
C MET A 99 -9.03 1.20 1.95
N TYR A 100 -8.02 1.87 2.50
CA TYR A 100 -7.03 2.59 1.68
C TYR A 100 -6.19 1.67 0.79
N ARG A 101 -5.79 0.49 1.30
CA ARG A 101 -5.02 -0.48 0.51
C ARG A 101 -5.84 -1.08 -0.63
N LYS A 102 -7.12 -1.38 -0.41
CA LYS A 102 -8.04 -1.85 -1.44
C LYS A 102 -8.28 -0.78 -2.50
N ALA A 103 -8.52 0.47 -2.10
CA ALA A 103 -8.67 1.58 -3.04
C ALA A 103 -7.44 1.75 -3.97
N LEU A 104 -6.22 1.68 -3.41
CA LEU A 104 -4.99 1.70 -4.21
C LEU A 104 -4.86 0.49 -5.14
N ALA A 105 -5.20 -0.70 -4.67
CA ALA A 105 -5.15 -1.92 -5.47
C ALA A 105 -6.14 -1.85 -6.66
N GLU A 106 -7.38 -1.46 -6.40
CA GLU A 106 -8.43 -1.27 -7.42
C GLU A 106 -8.02 -0.21 -8.45
N ALA A 107 -7.45 0.91 -7.99
CA ALA A 107 -6.94 1.96 -8.86
C ALA A 107 -5.81 1.44 -9.78
N ALA A 108 -4.86 0.68 -9.25
CA ALA A 108 -3.79 0.09 -10.06
C ALA A 108 -4.33 -0.96 -11.06
N GLN A 109 -5.19 -1.87 -10.60
CA GLN A 109 -5.75 -2.95 -11.43
C GLN A 109 -6.61 -2.42 -12.59
N SER A 110 -7.43 -1.39 -12.34
CA SER A 110 -8.23 -0.74 -13.40
C SER A 110 -7.39 -0.07 -14.48
N ARG A 111 -6.09 0.15 -14.23
CA ARG A 111 -5.10 0.68 -15.18
C ARG A 111 -4.20 -0.40 -15.79
N GLY A 112 -4.53 -1.67 -15.57
CA GLY A 112 -3.76 -2.81 -16.08
C GLY A 112 -2.43 -3.02 -15.35
N ILE A 113 -2.22 -2.40 -14.19
CA ILE A 113 -1.01 -2.57 -13.38
C ILE A 113 -1.22 -3.74 -12.44
N ALA A 114 -0.24 -4.66 -12.39
CA ALA A 114 -0.32 -5.81 -11.50
C ALA A 114 -0.29 -5.38 -10.02
N VAL A 115 -1.06 -6.06 -9.17
CA VAL A 115 -1.02 -5.87 -7.72
C VAL A 115 -0.52 -7.16 -7.07
N HIS A 116 0.56 -7.04 -6.32
CA HIS A 116 1.14 -8.12 -5.54
C HIS A 116 0.92 -7.86 -4.05
N TRP A 117 0.25 -8.80 -3.40
CA TRP A 117 -0.01 -8.74 -1.97
C TRP A 117 1.12 -9.41 -1.19
N TYR A 118 1.89 -8.64 -0.42
CA TYR A 118 2.99 -9.18 0.38
C TYR A 118 2.59 -9.40 1.83
N LYS A 119 3.20 -10.42 2.46
CA LYS A 119 3.06 -10.67 3.90
C LYS A 119 4.16 -9.96 4.66
N ARG A 120 3.78 -9.16 5.67
CA ARG A 120 4.78 -8.41 6.47
C ARG A 120 5.82 -9.32 7.12
N LYS A 121 5.45 -10.55 7.47
CA LYS A 121 6.31 -11.51 8.18
C LYS A 121 7.40 -12.13 7.28
N THR A 122 7.15 -12.28 5.98
CA THR A 122 8.04 -13.03 5.07
C THR A 122 8.69 -12.17 3.99
N VAL A 123 8.23 -10.91 3.83
CA VAL A 123 8.69 -10.03 2.74
C VAL A 123 10.22 -9.80 2.70
N PHE A 124 10.89 -9.78 3.85
CA PHE A 124 12.35 -9.62 3.87
C PHE A 124 13.07 -10.87 3.38
N SER A 125 12.65 -12.07 3.81
CA SER A 125 13.21 -13.33 3.30
C SER A 125 12.89 -13.54 1.82
N GLU A 126 11.71 -13.13 1.37
CA GLU A 126 11.34 -13.17 -0.05
C GLU A 126 12.24 -12.23 -0.89
N ALA A 127 12.52 -11.03 -0.38
CA ALA A 127 13.44 -10.10 -1.01
C ALA A 127 14.89 -10.61 -1.01
N GLU A 128 15.36 -11.25 0.07
CA GLU A 128 16.70 -11.85 0.13
C GLU A 128 16.88 -12.99 -0.88
N ALA A 129 15.91 -13.91 -0.95
CA ALA A 129 15.92 -14.99 -1.93
C ALA A 129 15.95 -14.49 -3.38
N ALA A 130 15.51 -13.25 -3.57
CA ALA A 130 15.48 -12.58 -4.86
C ALA A 130 16.82 -11.92 -5.23
N VAL A 131 17.67 -11.55 -4.25
CA VAL A 131 18.93 -10.77 -4.43
C VAL A 131 20.15 -11.63 -4.09
N PRO A 132 20.76 -12.36 -5.05
CA PRO A 132 21.77 -13.36 -4.75
C PRO A 132 23.15 -12.79 -4.36
N CYS A 133 23.40 -11.50 -4.65
CA CYS A 133 24.74 -10.93 -4.60
C CYS A 133 24.98 -9.96 -3.42
N GLN A 134 23.96 -9.65 -2.61
CA GLN A 134 24.07 -8.78 -1.44
C GLN A 134 22.91 -9.03 -0.47
N THR A 135 23.14 -8.90 0.84
CA THR A 135 22.06 -8.99 1.82
C THR A 135 21.07 -7.83 1.65
N ILE A 136 19.77 -8.09 1.85
CA ILE A 136 18.73 -7.06 1.74
C ILE A 136 19.01 -5.90 2.71
N GLU A 137 19.55 -6.19 3.89
CA GLU A 137 19.86 -5.18 4.89
C GLU A 137 20.92 -4.19 4.39
N ARG A 138 22.02 -4.69 3.81
CA ARG A 138 23.08 -3.84 3.24
C ARG A 138 22.52 -2.99 2.10
N PHE A 139 21.70 -3.57 1.24
CA PHE A 139 21.07 -2.87 0.13
C PHE A 139 20.16 -1.73 0.63
N LEU A 140 19.26 -2.02 1.57
CA LEU A 140 18.37 -1.03 2.18
C LEU A 140 19.13 0.07 2.92
N LYS A 141 20.28 -0.24 3.52
CA LYS A 141 21.17 0.75 4.14
C LYS A 141 21.76 1.69 3.09
N GLN A 142 22.27 1.15 1.97
CA GLN A 142 22.83 1.94 0.87
C GLN A 142 21.79 2.90 0.28
N ILE A 143 20.57 2.41 0.00
CA ILE A 143 19.46 3.26 -0.47
C ILE A 143 19.14 4.35 0.55
N GLY A 144 18.99 4.00 1.82
CA GLY A 144 18.70 4.95 2.90
C GLY A 144 19.74 6.06 3.04
N SER A 145 21.02 5.71 2.94
CA SER A 145 22.12 6.69 2.96
C SER A 145 22.09 7.62 1.75
N ALA A 146 21.70 7.14 0.57
CA ALA A 146 21.65 7.95 -0.64
C ALA A 146 20.48 8.95 -0.66
N ILE A 147 19.32 8.60 -0.08
CA ILE A 147 18.10 9.43 -0.15
C ILE A 147 17.86 10.30 1.11
N GLY A 148 18.55 9.98 2.21
CA GLY A 148 18.38 10.68 3.49
C GLY A 148 17.05 10.41 4.21
N PRO A 149 16.89 10.98 5.42
CA PRO A 149 15.67 10.80 6.21
C PRO A 149 14.44 11.43 5.50
N PRO A 150 13.22 10.94 5.80
CA PRO A 150 12.90 9.80 6.67
C PRO A 150 13.11 8.43 6.00
N TRP A 151 13.84 7.51 6.65
CA TRP A 151 14.03 6.13 6.18
C TRP A 151 13.61 5.10 7.25
N GLN A 152 12.31 5.09 7.51
CA GLN A 152 11.70 4.33 8.59
C GLN A 152 11.43 2.87 8.20
N LYS A 153 10.99 2.08 9.20
CA LYS A 153 10.68 0.66 9.05
C LYS A 153 9.74 0.39 7.87
N ASP A 154 8.67 1.18 7.73
CA ASP A 154 7.70 0.95 6.67
C ASP A 154 8.24 1.31 5.28
N HIS A 155 9.15 2.28 5.15
CA HIS A 155 9.86 2.53 3.89
C HIS A 155 10.76 1.35 3.50
N LYS A 156 11.49 0.78 4.47
CA LYS A 156 12.31 -0.42 4.27
C LYS A 156 11.47 -1.63 3.86
N THR A 157 10.33 -1.82 4.51
CA THR A 157 9.38 -2.90 4.18
C THR A 157 8.79 -2.71 2.78
N ALA A 158 8.41 -1.49 2.40
CA ALA A 158 7.90 -1.20 1.06
C ALA A 158 8.94 -1.48 -0.04
N MET A 159 10.21 -1.08 0.20
CA MET A 159 11.30 -1.37 -0.73
C MET A 159 11.56 -2.88 -0.85
N ALA A 160 11.62 -3.60 0.26
CA ALA A 160 11.77 -5.07 0.24
C ALA A 160 10.63 -5.74 -0.56
N ALA A 161 9.39 -5.27 -0.38
CA ALA A 161 8.24 -5.76 -1.13
C ALA A 161 8.39 -5.53 -2.64
N ALA A 162 8.80 -4.33 -3.06
CA ALA A 162 9.02 -4.01 -4.47
C ALA A 162 10.11 -4.90 -5.10
N MET A 163 11.19 -5.16 -4.36
CA MET A 163 12.27 -6.03 -4.82
C MET A 163 11.82 -7.48 -4.98
N ALA A 164 11.10 -8.03 -3.98
CA ALA A 164 10.56 -9.38 -4.05
C ALA A 164 9.68 -9.59 -5.30
N VAL A 165 8.86 -8.58 -5.65
CA VAL A 165 8.00 -8.61 -6.84
C VAL A 165 8.79 -8.51 -8.14
N SER A 166 9.67 -7.51 -8.25
CA SER A 166 10.43 -7.24 -9.49
C SER A 166 11.26 -8.44 -9.95
N LEU A 167 11.82 -9.19 -8.99
CA LEU A 167 12.72 -10.30 -9.27
C LEU A 167 11.96 -11.62 -9.49
N ALA A 168 10.80 -11.80 -8.86
CA ALA A 168 9.90 -12.90 -9.19
C ALA A 168 9.40 -12.78 -10.65
N GLN A 169 9.02 -11.59 -11.08
CA GLN A 169 8.59 -11.34 -12.46
C GLN A 169 9.70 -11.55 -13.50
N ALA A 170 10.96 -11.26 -13.14
CA ALA A 170 12.10 -11.52 -14.01
C ALA A 170 12.31 -13.03 -14.25
N ARG A 171 12.21 -13.85 -13.18
CA ARG A 171 12.38 -15.30 -13.25
C ARG A 171 11.25 -16.04 -13.98
N SER A 172 10.04 -15.46 -14.05
CA SER A 172 8.91 -16.06 -14.78
C SER A 172 8.92 -15.79 -16.28
N LYS A 173 9.84 -14.96 -16.78
CA LYS A 173 10.01 -14.62 -18.21
C LYS A 173 11.22 -15.32 -18.85
N ASP A 174 11.99 -16.05 -18.06
CA ASP A 174 13.10 -16.92 -18.49
C ASP A 174 12.59 -18.37 -18.63
#